data_AF-A0A315XD35-F1
#
_entry.id   AF-A0A315XD35-F1
#
_cell.length_a   1.000
_cell.length_b   1.000
_cell.length_c   1.000
_cell.angle_alpha   90.00
_cell.angle_beta   90.00
_cell.angle_gamma   90.00
#
_symmetry.space_group_name_H-M   'P 1'
#
loop_
_entity.id
_entity.type
_entity.pdbx_description
1 polymer ?
#
loop_
_entity_poly.entity_id
_entity_poly.type
_entity_poly.pdbx_seq_one_letter_code
_entity_poly.pdbx_strand_id
1 'polypeptide(L)'
;MLWDSGGTLVRLLRWAMAGAALVLLGLVATISAGCDGDGEPGAPGSPTDAEAAGAGGTTTPTDAASAATTTPTEGITPGGGAAGAACSLGPMAAFPTGRTSAGAITSEGRERTFQLYVPPSYDGTREIALVLNFHGLGSNGAEQQFYSGLVPVAEREGFLVVSPDGINRSWLLTPGVNDITFTRDLVAGIAEFACVDLDRVYATGISNGGFMSAALACFAGDLVAAVAPVAGMTAAGNLCGDPVPFIEFHGTDDRVVPYEPGIVAPTGGSFAGVPALMEAWAEFNGCEGEPREEPVGESVVFREYLGCKAPTGHYVVKGGGHTWPGAVAVDRLGVTTREISATEIAWAFFEANPRK
;
A
#
# COMPACT_ATOMS: atom_id res chain seq x y z
N MET A 1 -1.04 27.76 19.73
CA MET A 1 -2.04 27.08 18.88
C MET A 1 -1.27 26.22 17.90
N LEU A 2 -1.04 24.96 18.28
CA LEU A 2 -0.42 23.93 17.44
C LEU A 2 -1.34 22.72 17.49
N TRP A 3 -1.56 22.16 16.31
CA TRP A 3 -2.59 21.22 15.93
C TRP A 3 -2.16 19.80 16.35
N ASP A 4 -2.89 19.19 17.29
CA ASP A 4 -2.76 17.78 17.68
C ASP A 4 -3.96 17.02 17.08
N SER A 5 -3.82 16.55 15.83
CA SER A 5 -4.86 15.82 15.09
C SER A 5 -4.51 14.36 14.81
N GLY A 6 -3.33 13.88 15.20
CA GLY A 6 -2.92 12.48 14.98
C GLY A 6 -3.56 11.47 15.96
N GLY A 7 -3.98 11.92 17.14
CA GLY A 7 -4.43 11.03 18.22
C GLY A 7 -5.84 10.46 18.08
N THR A 8 -6.72 11.12 17.30
CA THR A 8 -8.14 10.77 17.22
C THR A 8 -8.44 9.75 16.11
N LEU A 9 -7.68 9.79 15.01
CA LEU A 9 -7.83 8.87 13.86
C LEU A 9 -7.43 7.43 14.24
N VAL A 10 -6.36 7.28 15.03
CA VAL A 10 -5.89 5.99 15.56
C VAL A 10 -6.91 5.38 16.53
N ARG A 11 -7.72 6.19 17.22
CA ARG A 11 -8.77 5.69 18.14
C ARG A 11 -9.99 5.15 17.40
N LEU A 12 -10.34 5.69 16.24
CA LEU A 12 -11.50 5.24 15.47
C LEU A 12 -11.23 3.90 14.74
N LEU A 13 -10.04 3.72 14.17
CA LEU A 13 -9.63 2.43 13.58
C LEU A 13 -9.51 1.31 14.64
N ARG A 14 -9.17 1.66 15.88
CA ARG A 14 -9.12 0.70 16.99
C ARG A 14 -10.48 0.09 17.35
N TRP A 15 -11.59 0.80 17.18
CA TRP A 15 -12.91 0.26 17.52
C TRP A 15 -13.45 -0.72 16.46
N ALA A 16 -13.00 -0.63 15.20
CA ALA A 16 -13.37 -1.60 14.17
C ALA A 16 -12.62 -2.94 14.31
N MET A 17 -11.44 -2.95 14.97
CA MET A 17 -10.51 -4.09 14.92
C MET A 17 -10.08 -4.65 16.29
N ALA A 18 -10.45 -4.03 17.41
CA ALA A 18 -10.09 -4.51 18.75
C ALA A 18 -11.21 -5.38 19.37
N GLY A 19 -11.33 -6.61 18.89
CA GLY A 19 -12.10 -7.67 19.54
C GLY A 19 -11.23 -8.92 19.73
N ALA A 20 -10.74 -9.13 20.96
CA ALA A 20 -10.05 -10.33 21.45
C ALA A 20 -8.60 -10.58 20.99
N ALA A 21 -7.65 -10.07 21.78
CA ALA A 21 -6.30 -10.63 21.89
C ALA A 21 -6.24 -11.54 23.12
N LEU A 22 -6.06 -12.86 22.92
CA LEU A 22 -5.33 -13.80 23.80
C LEU A 22 -5.52 -15.24 23.27
N VAL A 23 -4.53 -15.77 22.56
CA VAL A 23 -3.81 -17.04 22.82
C VAL A 23 -2.73 -17.19 21.74
N LEU A 24 -1.47 -17.27 22.19
CA LEU A 24 -0.25 -17.49 21.41
C LEU A 24 0.13 -18.97 21.49
N LEU A 25 0.48 -19.59 20.35
CA LEU A 25 1.76 -20.31 20.10
C LEU A 25 1.64 -21.39 19.01
N GLY A 26 2.60 -21.35 18.08
CA GLY A 26 3.25 -22.54 17.53
C GLY A 26 2.87 -22.94 16.10
N LEU A 27 3.70 -22.57 15.11
CA LEU A 27 4.68 -23.47 14.51
C LEU A 27 5.45 -22.75 13.38
N VAL A 28 6.77 -22.59 13.58
CA VAL A 28 7.73 -22.37 12.49
C VAL A 28 8.40 -23.72 12.26
N ALA A 29 8.26 -24.28 11.06
CA ALA A 29 9.02 -25.46 10.65
C ALA A 29 10.24 -24.99 9.84
N THR A 30 11.43 -25.25 10.38
CA THR A 30 12.72 -25.10 9.74
C THR A 30 12.94 -26.24 8.73
N ILE A 31 13.44 -25.91 7.54
CA ILE A 31 14.14 -26.87 6.68
C ILE A 31 15.63 -26.69 6.98
N SER A 32 16.26 -27.72 7.55
CA SER A 32 17.72 -27.81 7.62
C SER A 32 18.17 -29.15 7.04
N ALA A 33 19.01 -29.08 6.02
CA ALA A 33 19.80 -30.19 5.52
C ALA A 33 21.07 -30.33 6.36
N GLY A 34 21.49 -31.56 6.63
CA GLY A 34 22.43 -31.93 7.69
C GLY A 34 23.92 -31.70 7.41
N CYS A 35 24.73 -31.90 8.47
CA CYS A 35 25.84 -32.86 8.57
C CYS A 35 26.57 -32.67 9.93
N ASP A 36 26.75 -33.80 10.64
CA ASP A 36 27.79 -34.20 11.61
C ASP A 36 28.40 -33.24 12.65
N GLY A 37 28.47 -33.74 13.91
CA GLY A 37 29.56 -33.42 14.84
C GLY A 37 29.14 -33.15 16.30
N ASP A 38 29.54 -34.06 17.20
CA ASP A 38 29.30 -34.06 18.64
C ASP A 38 29.92 -32.87 19.42
N GLY A 39 29.27 -32.43 20.51
CA GLY A 39 29.87 -31.60 21.56
C GLY A 39 28.86 -30.87 22.48
N GLU A 40 28.87 -31.19 23.78
CA GLU A 40 28.04 -30.61 24.84
C GLU A 40 28.24 -29.09 25.09
N PRO A 41 27.26 -28.39 25.73
CA PRO A 41 27.21 -26.92 25.76
C PRO A 41 27.83 -26.30 27.03
N GLY A 42 28.63 -25.24 26.83
CA GLY A 42 29.07 -24.30 27.88
C GLY A 42 28.34 -22.96 27.77
N ALA A 43 27.83 -22.45 28.89
CA ALA A 43 27.09 -21.18 29.00
C ALA A 43 27.98 -19.94 28.80
N PRO A 44 27.46 -18.82 28.26
CA PRO A 44 28.14 -17.52 28.35
C PRO A 44 27.48 -16.57 29.36
N GLY A 45 28.34 -15.94 30.17
CA GLY A 45 28.00 -14.86 31.10
C GLY A 45 27.91 -13.49 30.44
N SER A 46 27.26 -12.58 31.16
CA SER A 46 26.97 -11.19 30.83
C SER A 46 28.22 -10.29 30.76
N PRO A 47 28.20 -9.20 29.99
CA PRO A 47 29.06 -8.04 30.23
C PRO A 47 28.31 -6.90 30.95
N THR A 48 29.03 -6.29 31.88
CA THR A 48 28.72 -5.04 32.59
C THR A 48 29.35 -3.86 31.84
N ASP A 49 28.58 -2.78 31.62
CA ASP A 49 29.13 -1.47 31.26
C ASP A 49 28.85 -0.47 32.40
N ALA A 50 29.91 0.19 32.83
CA ALA A 50 29.89 1.33 33.72
C ALA A 50 30.92 2.34 33.21
N GLU A 51 30.48 3.55 32.87
CA GLU A 51 31.29 4.76 33.04
C GLU A 51 30.39 6.01 33.00
N ALA A 52 30.68 6.92 33.93
CA ALA A 52 29.93 8.14 34.18
C ALA A 52 30.86 9.36 34.14
N ALA A 53 30.30 10.46 33.62
CA ALA A 53 30.43 11.86 34.05
C ALA A 53 31.77 12.62 33.93
N GLY A 54 31.66 13.82 33.35
CA GLY A 54 32.55 14.96 33.55
C GLY A 54 31.95 16.24 32.94
N ALA A 55 31.82 17.30 33.74
CA ALA A 55 30.99 18.49 33.51
C ALA A 55 31.79 19.82 33.43
N GLY A 56 31.12 20.89 32.96
CA GLY A 56 31.42 22.33 33.22
C GLY A 56 32.02 23.09 32.02
N GLY A 57 31.64 24.32 31.64
CA GLY A 57 30.72 25.31 32.20
C GLY A 57 30.62 26.59 31.29
N THR A 58 29.57 27.37 31.56
CA THR A 58 29.12 28.76 31.23
C THR A 58 30.20 29.85 30.96
N THR A 59 30.05 31.01 30.28
CA THR A 59 28.98 32.04 30.06
C THR A 59 29.25 32.95 28.82
N THR A 60 28.20 33.62 28.29
CA THR A 60 28.07 34.67 27.22
C THR A 60 28.28 36.14 27.72
N PRO A 61 27.95 37.26 27.00
CA PRO A 61 28.16 37.73 25.60
C PRO A 61 28.63 39.22 25.51
N THR A 62 28.88 39.78 24.30
CA THR A 62 28.70 41.24 24.04
C THR A 62 28.59 41.59 22.54
N ASP A 63 27.66 42.51 22.24
CA ASP A 63 27.22 43.03 20.93
C ASP A 63 28.19 44.04 20.28
N ALA A 64 28.10 44.20 18.93
CA ALA A 64 27.70 45.47 18.27
C ALA A 64 27.86 45.45 16.73
N ALA A 65 26.70 45.44 16.06
CA ALA A 65 26.22 46.29 14.96
C ALA A 65 27.03 46.61 13.66
N SER A 66 26.27 46.44 12.56
CA SER A 66 26.07 47.36 11.41
C SER A 66 26.87 47.13 10.12
N ALA A 67 26.18 46.70 9.07
CA ALA A 67 25.91 47.54 7.88
C ALA A 67 24.94 46.84 6.93
N ALA A 68 23.91 47.58 6.51
CA ALA A 68 22.93 47.19 5.51
C ALA A 68 23.50 47.28 4.10
N THR A 69 23.04 46.41 3.20
CA THR A 69 23.08 46.64 1.75
C THR A 69 21.86 45.99 1.12
N THR A 70 20.93 46.83 0.70
CA THR A 70 19.74 46.51 -0.09
C THR A 70 20.06 46.56 -1.58
N THR A 71 19.67 45.51 -2.32
CA THR A 71 19.50 45.52 -3.78
C THR A 71 18.57 44.35 -4.18
N PRO A 72 17.92 44.37 -5.35
CA PRO A 72 16.48 44.57 -5.47
C PRO A 72 15.67 43.30 -5.75
N THR A 73 14.39 43.40 -5.39
CA THR A 73 13.29 42.49 -5.73
C THR A 73 13.04 42.49 -7.24
N GLU A 74 13.35 41.41 -7.94
CA GLU A 74 12.76 41.13 -9.25
C GLU A 74 11.42 40.42 -9.06
N GLY A 75 10.35 41.06 -9.54
CA GLY A 75 9.01 40.50 -9.59
C GLY A 75 8.88 39.53 -10.75
N ILE A 76 8.47 38.29 -10.46
CA ILE A 76 8.05 37.32 -11.47
C ILE A 76 6.55 37.58 -11.74
N THR A 77 6.25 37.98 -12.97
CA THR A 77 4.88 37.95 -13.52
C THR A 77 4.61 36.56 -14.11
N PRO A 78 3.36 36.03 -14.02
CA PRO A 78 3.03 34.70 -14.51
C PRO A 78 2.78 34.77 -16.03
N GLY A 79 3.60 34.03 -16.80
CA GLY A 79 3.52 33.98 -18.24
C GLY A 79 3.63 32.56 -18.79
N GLY A 80 2.48 31.95 -19.06
CA GLY A 80 2.20 31.10 -20.22
C GLY A 80 3.12 29.92 -20.53
N GLY A 81 2.59 28.71 -20.31
CA GLY A 81 2.76 27.54 -21.19
C GLY A 81 4.12 26.86 -21.15
N ALA A 82 4.25 25.82 -20.32
CA ALA A 82 5.29 24.81 -20.48
C ALA A 82 4.66 23.49 -20.94
N ALA A 83 4.74 23.25 -22.25
CA ALA A 83 4.77 21.89 -22.75
C ALA A 83 6.14 21.29 -22.40
N GLY A 84 6.14 20.16 -21.70
CA GLY A 84 7.26 19.21 -21.61
C GLY A 84 8.55 19.74 -20.98
N ALA A 85 8.57 19.92 -19.66
CA ALA A 85 9.84 19.79 -18.94
C ALA A 85 10.25 18.31 -19.03
N ALA A 86 11.23 17.98 -19.88
CA ALA A 86 11.84 16.66 -19.86
C ALA A 86 12.28 16.36 -18.43
N CYS A 87 11.95 15.16 -17.92
CA CYS A 87 12.34 14.75 -16.59
C CYS A 87 13.85 14.94 -16.39
N SER A 88 14.19 15.84 -15.47
CA SER A 88 15.55 16.01 -14.99
C SER A 88 15.78 14.98 -13.87
N LEU A 89 15.96 13.70 -14.24
CA LEU A 89 16.19 12.66 -13.24
C LEU A 89 17.52 12.88 -12.50
N GLY A 90 17.54 12.51 -11.21
CA GLY A 90 18.77 12.13 -10.52
C GLY A 90 19.44 10.92 -11.20
N PRO A 91 20.65 10.51 -10.78
CA PRO A 91 21.35 9.44 -11.48
C PRO A 91 20.51 8.14 -11.47
N MET A 92 20.01 7.74 -12.65
CA MET A 92 19.31 6.45 -12.91
C MET A 92 20.11 5.21 -12.49
N ALA A 93 21.35 5.38 -12.00
CA ALA A 93 22.20 4.32 -11.47
C ALA A 93 21.59 3.56 -10.28
N ALA A 94 20.62 4.13 -9.55
CA ALA A 94 20.05 3.49 -8.36
C ALA A 94 19.08 2.34 -8.69
N PHE A 95 18.34 2.41 -9.80
CA PHE A 95 17.29 1.45 -10.15
C PHE A 95 17.37 1.04 -11.63
N PRO A 96 18.12 -0.04 -11.97
CA PRO A 96 18.20 -0.51 -13.35
C PRO A 96 16.85 -1.01 -13.88
N THR A 97 16.58 -0.69 -15.13
CA THR A 97 15.40 -1.14 -15.89
C THR A 97 15.43 -2.64 -16.17
N GLY A 98 14.26 -3.24 -16.38
CA GLY A 98 14.10 -4.67 -16.69
C GLY A 98 14.31 -5.61 -15.50
N ARG A 99 14.31 -5.09 -14.27
CA ARG A 99 14.47 -5.91 -13.05
C ARG A 99 13.87 -5.26 -11.83
N THR A 100 13.63 -6.09 -10.82
CA THR A 100 13.33 -5.65 -9.46
C THR A 100 14.62 -5.32 -8.72
N SER A 101 14.59 -4.25 -7.94
CA SER A 101 15.66 -3.84 -7.03
C SER A 101 15.08 -3.50 -5.66
N ALA A 102 15.80 -3.87 -4.61
CA ALA A 102 15.47 -3.45 -3.26
C ALA A 102 15.84 -1.97 -3.07
N GLY A 103 15.00 -1.24 -2.35
CA GLY A 103 15.25 0.15 -1.97
C GLY A 103 14.84 0.40 -0.52
N ALA A 104 15.26 1.55 0.00
CA ALA A 104 14.88 2.03 1.32
C ALA A 104 14.70 3.55 1.30
N ILE A 105 13.76 4.03 2.11
CA ILE A 105 13.59 5.45 2.43
C ILE A 105 13.54 5.63 3.95
N THR A 106 13.77 6.85 4.42
CA THR A 106 13.42 7.22 5.81
C THR A 106 12.04 7.86 5.82
N SER A 107 11.13 7.32 6.62
CA SER A 107 9.80 7.88 6.86
C SER A 107 9.51 7.86 8.37
N GLU A 108 9.03 8.98 8.90
CA GLU A 108 8.81 9.18 10.34
C GLU A 108 10.04 8.81 11.20
N GLY A 109 11.25 9.09 10.69
CA GLY A 109 12.52 8.77 11.37
C GLY A 109 12.88 7.29 11.42
N ARG A 110 12.21 6.45 10.61
CA ARG A 110 12.46 5.00 10.51
C ARG A 110 12.88 4.64 9.10
N GLU A 111 13.81 3.70 8.96
CA GLU A 111 14.08 3.08 7.67
C GLU A 111 12.89 2.20 7.26
N ARG A 112 12.45 2.34 6.01
CA ARG A 112 11.36 1.57 5.40
C ARG A 112 11.83 1.03 4.07
N THR A 113 11.69 -0.28 3.89
CA THR A 113 12.19 -1.00 2.71
C THR A 113 11.08 -1.30 1.71
N PHE A 114 11.46 -1.52 0.46
CA PHE A 114 10.55 -1.88 -0.62
C PHE A 114 11.27 -2.62 -1.75
N GLN A 115 10.49 -3.26 -2.60
CA GLN A 115 10.91 -3.78 -3.90
C GLN A 115 10.35 -2.89 -5.00
N LEU A 116 11.20 -2.37 -5.88
CA LEU A 116 10.78 -1.56 -7.03
C LEU A 116 11.15 -2.30 -8.32
N TYR A 117 10.15 -2.56 -9.15
CA TYR A 117 10.35 -3.01 -10.53
C TYR A 117 10.25 -1.81 -11.47
N VAL A 118 11.28 -1.64 -12.31
CA VAL A 118 11.34 -0.64 -13.36
C VAL A 118 11.28 -1.37 -14.71
N PRO A 119 10.30 -1.09 -15.59
CA PRO A 119 10.15 -1.82 -16.85
C PRO A 119 11.29 -1.50 -17.82
N PRO A 120 11.66 -2.43 -18.73
CA PRO A 120 12.74 -2.22 -19.70
C PRO A 120 12.42 -1.12 -20.73
N SER A 121 11.14 -0.77 -20.91
CA SER A 121 10.65 0.28 -21.79
C SER A 121 10.79 1.71 -21.23
N TYR A 122 11.20 1.84 -19.95
CA TYR A 122 11.40 3.14 -19.31
C TYR A 122 12.81 3.66 -19.61
N ASP A 123 12.88 4.80 -20.30
CA ASP A 123 14.13 5.45 -20.70
C ASP A 123 14.48 6.67 -19.83
N GLY A 124 13.68 6.93 -18.80
CA GLY A 124 13.86 8.08 -17.91
C GLY A 124 13.35 9.41 -18.43
N THR A 125 12.72 9.45 -19.61
CA THR A 125 12.31 10.72 -20.25
C THR A 125 10.81 10.98 -20.21
N ARG A 126 10.00 9.93 -20.03
CA ARG A 126 8.53 10.00 -20.02
C ARG A 126 8.00 9.68 -18.64
N GLU A 127 6.99 10.43 -18.22
CA GLU A 127 6.19 10.08 -17.05
C GLU A 127 5.43 8.77 -17.28
N ILE A 128 5.50 7.87 -16.30
CA ILE A 128 4.83 6.57 -16.33
C ILE A 128 4.08 6.32 -15.03
N ALA A 129 3.05 5.46 -15.11
CA ALA A 129 2.25 5.10 -13.95
C ALA A 129 3.08 4.38 -12.86
N LEU A 130 2.61 4.49 -11.63
CA LEU A 130 3.13 3.76 -10.47
C LEU A 130 2.00 2.96 -9.82
N VAL A 131 2.20 1.65 -9.65
CA VAL A 131 1.30 0.77 -8.91
C VAL A 131 1.91 0.42 -7.56
N LEU A 132 1.25 0.82 -6.48
CA LEU A 132 1.52 0.44 -5.10
C LEU A 132 0.90 -0.94 -4.84
N ASN A 133 1.72 -1.92 -4.48
CA ASN A 133 1.32 -3.33 -4.36
C ASN A 133 1.60 -3.87 -2.95
N PHE A 134 0.58 -3.87 -2.10
CA PHE A 134 0.69 -4.12 -0.67
C PHE A 134 0.50 -5.59 -0.29
N HIS A 135 1.40 -6.09 0.56
CA HIS A 135 1.40 -7.49 0.99
C HIS A 135 0.32 -7.81 2.04
N GLY A 136 -0.11 -9.07 2.11
CA GLY A 136 -0.99 -9.57 3.19
C GLY A 136 -0.29 -9.67 4.55
N LEU A 137 -1.06 -9.85 5.63
CA LEU A 137 -0.53 -9.92 7.00
C LEU A 137 0.50 -11.04 7.13
N GLY A 138 1.65 -10.73 7.72
CA GLY A 138 2.74 -11.68 7.90
C GLY A 138 3.53 -11.98 6.63
N SER A 139 3.33 -11.25 5.52
CA SER A 139 4.13 -11.35 4.29
C SER A 139 5.16 -10.20 4.19
N ASN A 140 5.72 -9.94 3.01
CA ASN A 140 6.63 -8.84 2.71
C ASN A 140 6.51 -8.42 1.23
N GLY A 141 7.20 -7.34 0.84
CA GLY A 141 7.12 -6.78 -0.51
C GLY A 141 7.55 -7.74 -1.61
N ALA A 142 8.61 -8.54 -1.38
CA ALA A 142 9.10 -9.49 -2.37
C ALA A 142 8.12 -10.66 -2.61
N GLU A 143 7.56 -11.21 -1.53
CA GLU A 143 6.53 -12.26 -1.60
C GLU A 143 5.28 -11.76 -2.33
N GLN A 144 4.83 -10.53 -2.04
CA GLN A 144 3.66 -9.94 -2.69
C GLN A 144 3.89 -9.65 -4.16
N GLN A 145 5.07 -9.14 -4.52
CA GLN A 145 5.41 -8.87 -5.91
C GLN A 145 5.37 -10.17 -6.75
N PHE A 146 5.88 -11.27 -6.19
CA PHE A 146 5.76 -12.58 -6.81
C PHE A 146 4.30 -13.06 -6.90
N TYR A 147 3.56 -12.98 -5.79
CA TYR A 147 2.21 -13.57 -5.70
C TYR A 147 1.17 -12.85 -6.57
N SER A 148 1.20 -11.52 -6.59
CA SER A 148 0.29 -10.71 -7.42
C SER A 148 0.51 -10.85 -8.92
N GLY A 149 1.70 -11.28 -9.37
CA GLY A 149 2.01 -11.38 -10.80
C GLY A 149 2.00 -10.04 -11.55
N LEU A 150 2.12 -8.90 -10.86
CA LEU A 150 2.10 -7.57 -11.48
C LEU A 150 3.32 -7.30 -12.36
N VAL A 151 4.49 -7.87 -12.04
CA VAL A 151 5.74 -7.61 -12.78
C VAL A 151 5.65 -7.99 -14.26
N PRO A 152 5.17 -9.19 -14.64
CA PRO A 152 4.94 -9.51 -16.06
C PRO A 152 4.02 -8.54 -16.80
N VAL A 153 2.99 -8.00 -16.13
CA VAL A 153 2.08 -6.99 -16.71
C VAL A 153 2.81 -5.66 -16.86
N ALA A 154 3.55 -5.24 -15.83
CA ALA A 154 4.37 -4.03 -15.84
C ALA A 154 5.44 -4.04 -16.93
N GLU A 155 6.09 -5.18 -17.15
CA GLU A 155 7.08 -5.37 -18.22
C GLU A 155 6.48 -5.12 -19.60
N ARG A 156 5.26 -5.63 -19.82
CA ARG A 156 4.54 -5.55 -21.10
C ARG A 156 3.95 -4.16 -21.35
N GLU A 157 3.36 -3.56 -20.31
CA GLU A 157 2.54 -2.34 -20.43
C GLU A 157 3.31 -1.06 -20.06
N GLY A 158 4.47 -1.18 -19.42
CA GLY A 158 5.38 -0.06 -19.16
C GLY A 158 4.96 0.83 -17.99
N PHE A 159 4.77 0.25 -16.81
CA PHE A 159 4.54 0.98 -15.55
C PHE A 159 5.48 0.51 -14.44
N LEU A 160 5.66 1.34 -13.41
CA LEU A 160 6.42 1.00 -12.21
C LEU A 160 5.57 0.16 -11.25
N VAL A 161 6.19 -0.81 -10.59
CA VAL A 161 5.55 -1.53 -9.47
C VAL A 161 6.41 -1.38 -8.24
N VAL A 162 5.85 -0.80 -7.18
CA VAL A 162 6.48 -0.79 -5.86
C VAL A 162 5.72 -1.70 -4.90
N SER A 163 6.44 -2.61 -4.27
CA SER A 163 5.93 -3.49 -3.22
C SER A 163 6.67 -3.20 -1.91
N PRO A 164 6.11 -2.34 -1.04
CA PRO A 164 6.75 -1.97 0.21
C PRO A 164 6.62 -3.01 1.31
N ASP A 165 7.52 -2.94 2.29
CA ASP A 165 7.46 -3.71 3.53
C ASP A 165 6.71 -2.95 4.64
N GLY A 166 5.70 -3.60 5.21
CA GLY A 166 5.01 -3.13 6.40
C GLY A 166 5.84 -3.38 7.66
N ILE A 167 5.79 -2.44 8.62
CA ILE A 167 6.41 -2.67 9.94
C ILE A 167 5.71 -3.85 10.62
N ASN A 168 6.50 -4.75 11.21
CA ASN A 168 6.04 -6.03 11.76
C ASN A 168 5.25 -6.87 10.74
N ARG A 169 5.55 -6.73 9.44
CA ARG A 169 4.86 -7.45 8.35
C ARG A 169 3.35 -7.19 8.38
N SER A 170 2.96 -5.94 8.66
CA SER A 170 1.56 -5.52 8.79
C SER A 170 1.35 -4.08 8.31
N TRP A 171 0.10 -3.77 7.97
CA TRP A 171 -0.40 -2.44 7.63
C TRP A 171 -1.48 -2.04 8.63
N LEU A 172 -1.48 -0.79 9.11
CA LEU A 172 -2.53 -0.20 9.96
C LEU A 172 -2.68 -0.85 11.35
N LEU A 173 -1.86 -1.84 11.69
CA LEU A 173 -1.94 -2.60 12.95
C LEU A 173 -0.86 -2.24 13.96
N THR A 174 0.30 -1.75 13.50
CA THR A 174 1.43 -1.46 14.40
C THR A 174 1.22 -0.12 15.12
N PRO A 175 1.21 -0.10 16.47
CA PRO A 175 1.06 1.15 17.22
C PRO A 175 2.18 2.15 16.92
N GLY A 176 1.81 3.41 16.66
CA GLY A 176 2.77 4.49 16.41
C GLY A 176 3.44 4.47 15.04
N VAL A 177 2.90 3.68 14.10
CA VAL A 177 3.27 3.68 12.69
C VAL A 177 2.13 4.28 11.87
N ASN A 178 2.44 5.25 11.01
CA ASN A 178 1.47 5.80 10.05
C ASN A 178 1.79 5.31 8.64
N ASP A 179 1.10 4.26 8.19
CA ASP A 179 1.33 3.70 6.86
C ASP A 179 0.84 4.59 5.72
N ILE A 180 -0.09 5.53 5.97
CA ILE A 180 -0.52 6.52 4.99
C ILE A 180 0.60 7.54 4.74
N THR A 181 1.22 8.06 5.81
CA THR A 181 2.39 8.94 5.70
C THR A 181 3.54 8.24 4.99
N PHE A 182 3.85 7.00 5.39
CA PHE A 182 4.87 6.21 4.71
C PHE A 182 4.59 6.04 3.22
N THR A 183 3.34 5.78 2.83
CA THR A 183 3.00 5.62 1.41
C THR A 183 3.22 6.91 0.62
N ARG A 184 2.87 8.08 1.20
CA ARG A 184 3.16 9.38 0.58
C ARG A 184 4.67 9.62 0.43
N ASP A 185 5.42 9.37 1.50
CA ASP A 185 6.88 9.51 1.49
C ASP A 185 7.53 8.56 0.47
N LEU A 186 6.99 7.35 0.30
CA LEU A 186 7.45 6.37 -0.67
C LEU A 186 7.21 6.83 -2.11
N VAL A 187 6.01 7.32 -2.43
CA VAL A 187 5.71 7.86 -3.76
C VAL A 187 6.61 9.07 -4.05
N ALA A 188 6.77 9.98 -3.09
CA ALA A 188 7.66 11.13 -3.22
C ALA A 188 9.11 10.70 -3.43
N GLY A 189 9.61 9.76 -2.63
CA GLY A 189 10.97 9.24 -2.76
C GLY A 189 11.22 8.54 -4.09
N ILE A 190 10.26 7.78 -4.61
CA ILE A 190 10.37 7.17 -5.95
C ILE A 190 10.37 8.25 -7.05
N ALA A 191 9.56 9.30 -6.89
CA ALA A 191 9.49 10.42 -7.83
C ALA A 191 10.80 11.23 -7.91
N GLU A 192 11.70 11.11 -6.92
CA GLU A 192 13.05 11.69 -7.02
C GLU A 192 13.96 10.92 -8.00
N PHE A 193 13.68 9.65 -8.26
CA PHE A 193 14.49 8.76 -9.12
C PHE A 193 13.83 8.41 -10.45
N ALA A 194 12.50 8.47 -10.52
CA ALA A 194 11.73 8.14 -11.71
C ALA A 194 10.65 9.19 -11.99
N CYS A 195 10.33 9.38 -13.26
CA CYS A 195 9.23 10.17 -13.75
C CYS A 195 7.91 9.46 -13.42
N VAL A 196 7.43 9.62 -12.20
CA VAL A 196 6.12 9.13 -11.82
C VAL A 196 5.09 10.13 -12.32
N ASP A 197 4.18 9.67 -13.17
CA ASP A 197 2.95 10.42 -13.46
C ASP A 197 2.08 10.39 -12.19
N LEU A 198 2.02 11.51 -11.47
CA LEU A 198 1.32 11.61 -10.20
C LEU A 198 -0.21 11.51 -10.35
N ASP A 199 -0.74 11.72 -11.55
CA ASP A 199 -2.15 11.48 -11.88
C ASP A 199 -2.42 10.00 -12.21
N ARG A 200 -1.38 9.17 -12.27
CA ARG A 200 -1.44 7.72 -12.52
C ARG A 200 -0.71 6.91 -11.45
N VAL A 201 -0.95 7.27 -10.19
CA VAL A 201 -0.58 6.46 -9.03
C VAL A 201 -1.78 5.61 -8.61
N TYR A 202 -1.61 4.31 -8.55
CA TYR A 202 -2.68 3.35 -8.26
C TYR A 202 -2.31 2.47 -7.07
N ALA A 203 -3.29 1.86 -6.41
CA ALA A 203 -3.03 0.95 -5.30
C ALA A 203 -3.81 -0.36 -5.39
N THR A 204 -3.14 -1.46 -5.06
CA THR A 204 -3.73 -2.79 -4.91
C THR A 204 -2.97 -3.58 -3.85
N GLY A 205 -3.54 -4.68 -3.40
CA GLY A 205 -2.95 -5.55 -2.41
C GLY A 205 -3.95 -6.59 -1.96
N ILE A 206 -3.45 -7.65 -1.31
CA ILE A 206 -4.30 -8.72 -0.79
C ILE A 206 -4.46 -8.63 0.73
N SER A 207 -5.62 -9.00 1.26
CA SER A 207 -5.83 -9.18 2.69
C SER A 207 -5.53 -7.88 3.44
N ASN A 208 -4.61 -7.88 4.41
CA ASN A 208 -4.10 -6.66 5.07
C ASN A 208 -3.63 -5.58 4.09
N GLY A 209 -3.06 -5.95 2.93
CA GLY A 209 -2.71 -5.02 1.87
C GLY A 209 -3.91 -4.51 1.07
N GLY A 210 -4.99 -5.30 0.98
CA GLY A 210 -6.28 -4.85 0.45
C GLY A 210 -6.92 -3.80 1.37
N PHE A 211 -6.92 -4.06 2.69
CA PHE A 211 -7.34 -3.06 3.69
C PHE A 211 -6.51 -1.77 3.58
N MET A 212 -5.19 -1.86 3.37
CA MET A 212 -4.33 -0.71 3.12
C MET A 212 -4.70 0.04 1.84
N SER A 213 -4.98 -0.69 0.75
CA SER A 213 -5.39 -0.09 -0.53
C SER A 213 -6.71 0.67 -0.41
N ALA A 214 -7.71 0.09 0.25
CA ALA A 214 -8.98 0.76 0.53
C ALA A 214 -8.81 1.97 1.46
N ALA A 215 -7.92 1.88 2.45
CA ALA A 215 -7.59 3.01 3.33
C ALA A 215 -6.94 4.17 2.58
N LEU A 216 -6.12 3.91 1.55
CA LEU A 216 -5.56 4.96 0.70
C LEU A 216 -6.65 5.67 -0.10
N ALA A 217 -7.61 4.96 -0.69
CA ALA A 217 -8.72 5.60 -1.37
C ALA A 217 -9.50 6.55 -0.44
N CYS A 218 -9.64 6.20 0.84
CA CYS A 218 -10.34 7.03 1.81
C CYS A 218 -9.48 8.22 2.31
N PHE A 219 -8.28 7.95 2.83
CA PHE A 219 -7.46 8.93 3.57
C PHE A 219 -6.34 9.57 2.74
N ALA A 220 -6.16 9.13 1.50
CA ALA A 220 -5.19 9.64 0.56
C ALA A 220 -5.71 9.56 -0.89
N GLY A 221 -6.98 9.88 -1.11
CA GLY A 221 -7.57 9.93 -2.47
C GLY A 221 -6.91 11.00 -3.37
N ASP A 222 -6.25 11.99 -2.77
CA ASP A 222 -5.37 12.95 -3.46
C ASP A 222 -3.99 12.37 -3.84
N LEU A 223 -3.68 11.14 -3.43
CA LEU A 223 -2.46 10.42 -3.82
C LEU A 223 -2.76 9.35 -4.88
N VAL A 224 -3.89 8.64 -4.77
CA VAL A 224 -4.22 7.51 -5.66
C VAL A 224 -5.36 7.84 -6.61
N ALA A 225 -5.16 7.60 -7.91
CA ALA A 225 -6.15 7.82 -8.96
C ALA A 225 -7.21 6.71 -9.04
N ALA A 226 -6.87 5.48 -8.63
CA ALA A 226 -7.78 4.35 -8.55
C ALA A 226 -7.21 3.25 -7.64
N VAL A 227 -8.08 2.40 -7.08
CA VAL A 227 -7.67 1.26 -6.25
C VAL A 227 -8.36 -0.05 -6.65
N ALA A 228 -7.65 -1.16 -6.45
CA ALA A 228 -8.13 -2.51 -6.73
C ALA A 228 -7.82 -3.49 -5.58
N PRO A 229 -8.43 -3.36 -4.39
CA PRO A 229 -8.22 -4.29 -3.28
C PRO A 229 -8.66 -5.72 -3.60
N VAL A 230 -7.93 -6.70 -3.03
CA VAL A 230 -8.23 -8.14 -3.17
C VAL A 230 -8.39 -8.76 -1.80
N ALA A 231 -9.50 -9.47 -1.56
CA ALA A 231 -9.76 -10.23 -0.35
C ALA A 231 -9.57 -9.42 0.95
N GLY A 232 -9.95 -8.14 0.95
CA GLY A 232 -9.76 -7.23 2.07
C GLY A 232 -10.03 -5.78 1.70
N MET A 233 -10.97 -5.15 2.39
CA MET A 233 -11.27 -3.73 2.23
C MET A 233 -11.85 -3.14 3.51
N THR A 234 -11.68 -1.84 3.71
CA THR A 234 -12.40 -1.06 4.73
C THR A 234 -13.63 -0.42 4.12
N ALA A 235 -14.63 -0.05 4.93
CA ALA A 235 -15.73 0.79 4.45
C ALA A 235 -15.19 2.18 4.04
N ALA A 236 -15.80 2.79 3.02
CA ALA A 236 -15.82 4.24 2.93
C ALA A 236 -16.65 4.84 4.08
N GLY A 237 -16.29 6.03 4.53
CA GLY A 237 -16.99 6.70 5.62
C GLY A 237 -16.78 8.20 5.61
N ASN A 238 -17.39 8.90 6.56
CA ASN A 238 -17.47 10.37 6.60
C ASN A 238 -16.12 11.11 6.73
N LEU A 239 -15.04 10.38 6.97
CA LEU A 239 -13.68 10.93 7.05
C LEU A 239 -12.90 10.76 5.74
N CYS A 240 -13.47 10.09 4.75
CA CYS A 240 -12.86 9.97 3.44
C CYS A 240 -12.88 11.32 2.71
N GLY A 241 -11.91 11.52 1.82
CA GLY A 241 -11.84 12.68 0.93
C GLY A 241 -12.83 12.59 -0.22
N ASP A 242 -12.37 12.92 -1.43
CA ASP A 242 -13.17 12.85 -2.64
C ASP A 242 -13.36 11.40 -3.15
N PRO A 243 -14.40 11.13 -3.95
CA PRO A 243 -14.61 9.83 -4.62
C PRO A 243 -13.38 9.33 -5.38
N VAL A 244 -13.03 8.05 -5.20
CA VAL A 244 -11.91 7.39 -5.88
C VAL A 244 -12.42 6.15 -6.61
N PRO A 245 -12.07 5.95 -7.90
CA PRO A 245 -12.40 4.73 -8.64
C PRO A 245 -11.96 3.47 -7.88
N PHE A 246 -12.89 2.52 -7.72
CA PHE A 246 -12.74 1.39 -6.79
C PHE A 246 -13.28 0.08 -7.40
N ILE A 247 -12.42 -0.91 -7.60
CA ILE A 247 -12.88 -2.28 -7.93
C ILE A 247 -12.37 -3.29 -6.92
N GLU A 248 -13.20 -4.23 -6.52
CA GLU A 248 -12.85 -5.21 -5.49
C GLU A 248 -12.95 -6.65 -6.01
N PHE A 249 -12.20 -7.57 -5.41
CA PHE A 249 -12.21 -8.98 -5.74
C PHE A 249 -12.27 -9.84 -4.47
N HIS A 250 -13.34 -10.61 -4.30
CA HIS A 250 -13.50 -11.43 -3.09
C HIS A 250 -14.11 -12.81 -3.35
N GLY A 251 -13.57 -13.81 -2.64
CA GLY A 251 -14.09 -15.17 -2.64
C GLY A 251 -15.23 -15.38 -1.66
N THR A 252 -16.33 -16.02 -2.07
CA THR A 252 -17.48 -16.25 -1.16
C THR A 252 -17.18 -17.23 -0.03
N ASP A 253 -16.16 -18.08 -0.19
CA ASP A 253 -15.73 -19.10 0.77
C ASP A 253 -14.45 -18.68 1.50
N ASP A 254 -14.09 -17.39 1.46
CA ASP A 254 -12.99 -16.82 2.21
C ASP A 254 -13.20 -17.01 3.72
N ARG A 255 -12.28 -17.76 4.36
CA ARG A 255 -12.33 -18.09 5.79
C ARG A 255 -11.45 -17.18 6.66
N VAL A 256 -10.77 -16.21 6.04
CA VAL A 256 -9.84 -15.29 6.69
C VAL A 256 -10.48 -13.92 6.80
N VAL A 257 -10.94 -13.37 5.68
CA VAL A 257 -11.76 -12.16 5.62
C VAL A 257 -13.11 -12.59 5.04
N PRO A 258 -14.13 -12.84 5.89
CA PRO A 258 -15.35 -13.48 5.43
C PRO A 258 -16.11 -12.59 4.44
N TYR A 259 -16.71 -13.22 3.42
CA TYR A 259 -17.55 -12.51 2.45
C TYR A 259 -18.82 -11.93 3.12
N GLU A 260 -19.41 -12.70 4.02
CA GLU A 260 -20.54 -12.29 4.85
C GLU A 260 -20.06 -11.65 6.18
N PRO A 261 -20.93 -10.95 6.93
CA PRO A 261 -20.57 -10.41 8.24
C PRO A 261 -19.94 -11.48 9.15
N GLY A 262 -18.83 -11.14 9.80
CA GLY A 262 -18.09 -12.13 10.58
C GLY A 262 -16.86 -11.56 11.28
N ILE A 263 -15.89 -12.44 11.55
CA ILE A 263 -14.65 -12.09 12.25
C ILE A 263 -13.46 -12.32 11.31
N VAL A 264 -12.59 -11.33 11.22
CA VAL A 264 -11.31 -11.46 10.49
C VAL A 264 -10.34 -12.32 11.29
N ALA A 265 -9.77 -13.35 10.66
CA ALA A 265 -8.71 -14.15 11.24
C ALA A 265 -7.32 -13.66 10.77
N PRO A 266 -6.26 -13.77 11.60
CA PRO A 266 -6.26 -14.13 13.01
C PRO A 266 -6.50 -12.93 13.94
N THR A 267 -6.82 -11.74 13.42
CA THR A 267 -6.84 -10.50 14.20
C THR A 267 -8.03 -10.38 15.16
N GLY A 268 -9.13 -11.09 14.93
CA GLY A 268 -10.33 -11.07 15.76
C GLY A 268 -11.27 -9.87 15.50
N GLY A 269 -10.92 -8.99 14.56
CA GLY A 269 -11.72 -7.81 14.23
C GLY A 269 -13.09 -8.16 13.66
N SER A 270 -14.13 -7.42 14.04
CA SER A 270 -15.47 -7.56 13.44
C SER A 270 -15.47 -6.98 12.02
N PHE A 271 -16.06 -7.71 11.10
CA PHE A 271 -16.13 -7.36 9.68
C PHE A 271 -17.59 -7.31 9.23
N ALA A 272 -17.96 -6.23 8.55
CA ALA A 272 -19.35 -6.02 8.11
C ALA A 272 -19.77 -6.91 6.93
N GLY A 273 -18.82 -7.59 6.28
CA GLY A 273 -19.06 -8.37 5.07
C GLY A 273 -18.92 -7.52 3.81
N VAL A 274 -18.47 -8.16 2.75
CA VAL A 274 -18.16 -7.57 1.44
C VAL A 274 -19.36 -6.85 0.82
N PRO A 275 -20.60 -7.40 0.81
CA PRO A 275 -21.75 -6.70 0.26
C PRO A 275 -22.02 -5.34 0.92
N ALA A 276 -22.04 -5.29 2.25
CA ALA A 276 -22.29 -4.05 3.00
C ALA A 276 -21.18 -3.02 2.81
N LEU A 277 -19.92 -3.46 2.69
CA LEU A 277 -18.80 -2.57 2.41
C LEU A 277 -18.84 -2.02 0.98
N MET A 278 -19.23 -2.83 0.00
CA MET A 278 -19.42 -2.36 -1.38
C MET A 278 -20.60 -1.39 -1.51
N GLU A 279 -21.68 -1.57 -0.75
CA GLU A 279 -22.76 -0.59 -0.65
C GLU A 279 -22.26 0.74 -0.11
N ALA A 280 -21.45 0.74 0.95
CA ALA A 280 -20.84 1.95 1.50
C ALA A 280 -19.91 2.65 0.49
N TRP A 281 -19.12 1.90 -0.28
CA TRP A 281 -18.29 2.44 -1.35
C TRP A 281 -19.10 2.99 -2.51
N ALA A 282 -20.17 2.30 -2.91
CA ALA A 282 -21.08 2.77 -3.95
C ALA A 282 -21.77 4.09 -3.54
N GLU A 283 -22.26 4.18 -2.31
CA GLU A 283 -22.84 5.42 -1.77
C GLU A 283 -21.80 6.55 -1.75
N PHE A 284 -20.60 6.28 -1.23
CA PHE A 284 -19.51 7.27 -1.19
C PHE A 284 -19.13 7.77 -2.59
N ASN A 285 -19.03 6.87 -3.56
CA ASN A 285 -18.74 7.19 -4.95
C ASN A 285 -19.97 7.76 -5.71
N GLY A 286 -21.11 7.95 -5.03
CA GLY A 286 -22.30 8.58 -5.59
C GLY A 286 -22.99 7.74 -6.65
N CYS A 287 -22.91 6.41 -6.55
CA CYS A 287 -23.61 5.50 -7.44
C CYS A 287 -25.12 5.50 -7.17
N GLU A 288 -25.90 5.10 -8.18
CA GLU A 288 -27.35 5.08 -8.14
C GLU A 288 -27.91 3.69 -8.44
N GLY A 289 -28.93 3.30 -7.67
CA GLY A 289 -29.65 2.05 -7.88
C GLY A 289 -28.88 0.78 -7.54
N GLU A 290 -29.45 -0.36 -7.92
CA GLU A 290 -28.83 -1.66 -7.73
C GLU A 290 -27.73 -1.92 -8.77
N PRO A 291 -26.64 -2.62 -8.40
CA PRO A 291 -25.59 -2.93 -9.34
C PRO A 291 -26.08 -3.88 -10.43
N ARG A 292 -25.55 -3.70 -11.64
CA ARG A 292 -25.73 -4.62 -12.76
C ARG A 292 -24.82 -5.83 -12.56
N GLU A 293 -25.38 -7.02 -12.66
CA GLU A 293 -24.61 -8.26 -12.58
C GLU A 293 -24.29 -8.82 -13.97
N GLU A 294 -23.02 -9.12 -14.19
CA GLU A 294 -22.50 -9.68 -15.44
C GLU A 294 -21.69 -10.94 -15.13
N PRO A 295 -22.13 -12.14 -15.58
CA PRO A 295 -21.30 -13.33 -15.51
C PRO A 295 -20.06 -13.17 -16.39
N VAL A 296 -18.88 -13.23 -15.78
CA VAL A 296 -17.57 -13.16 -16.48
C VAL A 296 -16.82 -14.49 -16.45
N GLY A 297 -17.48 -15.53 -15.93
CA GLY A 297 -17.01 -16.90 -15.85
C GLY A 297 -18.11 -17.84 -15.34
N GLU A 298 -17.79 -19.13 -15.17
CA GLU A 298 -18.68 -20.11 -14.57
C GLU A 298 -18.91 -19.83 -13.08
N SER A 299 -17.86 -19.40 -12.38
CA SER A 299 -17.87 -19.13 -10.95
C SER A 299 -17.69 -17.65 -10.61
N VAL A 300 -17.57 -16.77 -11.61
CA VAL A 300 -17.27 -15.35 -11.40
C VAL A 300 -18.38 -14.44 -11.94
N VAL A 301 -18.85 -13.53 -11.10
CA VAL A 301 -19.82 -12.48 -11.46
C VAL A 301 -19.22 -11.12 -11.15
N PHE A 302 -19.23 -10.22 -12.12
CA PHE A 302 -18.94 -8.81 -11.91
C PHE A 302 -20.22 -8.06 -11.56
N ARG A 303 -20.23 -7.37 -10.43
CA ARG A 303 -21.29 -6.44 -10.01
C ARG A 303 -20.80 -5.02 -10.27
N GLU A 304 -21.36 -4.38 -11.29
CA GLU A 304 -21.04 -3.02 -11.69
C GLU A 304 -22.05 -2.04 -11.08
N TYR A 305 -21.56 -1.06 -10.31
CA TYR A 305 -22.41 0.02 -9.80
C TYR A 305 -22.48 1.14 -10.85
N LEU A 306 -23.69 1.64 -11.10
CA LEU A 306 -23.96 2.60 -12.17
C LEU A 306 -24.22 4.01 -11.62
N GLY A 307 -24.15 5.02 -12.50
CA GLY A 307 -24.42 6.41 -12.12
C GLY A 307 -23.37 7.05 -11.19
N CYS A 308 -22.26 6.36 -10.95
CA CYS A 308 -21.24 6.82 -10.00
C CYS A 308 -20.48 8.06 -10.49
N LYS A 309 -20.04 8.90 -9.55
CA LYS A 309 -19.05 9.97 -9.79
C LYS A 309 -17.65 9.40 -10.04
N ALA A 310 -17.34 8.28 -9.40
CA ALA A 310 -16.13 7.50 -9.62
C ALA A 310 -16.51 6.04 -9.89
N PRO A 311 -15.97 5.38 -10.93
CA PRO A 311 -16.34 4.00 -11.26
C PRO A 311 -16.17 3.04 -10.07
N THR A 312 -17.19 2.23 -9.81
CA THR A 312 -17.22 1.29 -8.68
C THR A 312 -17.68 -0.08 -9.14
N GLY A 313 -16.98 -1.13 -8.72
CA GLY A 313 -17.35 -2.50 -9.09
C GLY A 313 -16.82 -3.57 -8.14
N HIS A 314 -17.36 -4.78 -8.26
CA HIS A 314 -17.02 -5.91 -7.40
C HIS A 314 -17.04 -7.23 -8.16
N TYR A 315 -15.94 -7.98 -8.13
CA TYR A 315 -15.84 -9.33 -8.66
C TYR A 315 -16.12 -10.35 -7.55
N VAL A 316 -17.31 -10.96 -7.63
CA VAL A 316 -17.73 -12.06 -6.77
C VAL A 316 -17.17 -13.37 -7.31
N VAL A 317 -16.28 -14.02 -6.57
CA VAL A 317 -15.73 -15.34 -6.92
C VAL A 317 -16.44 -16.42 -6.09
N LYS A 318 -17.46 -17.04 -6.67
CA LYS A 318 -18.29 -18.07 -6.01
C LYS A 318 -17.44 -19.31 -5.71
N GLY A 319 -17.44 -19.75 -4.46
CA GLY A 319 -16.60 -20.84 -3.97
C GLY A 319 -15.11 -20.49 -3.85
N GLY A 320 -14.71 -19.26 -4.17
CA GLY A 320 -13.33 -18.79 -4.05
C GLY A 320 -12.92 -18.60 -2.59
N GLY A 321 -11.66 -18.86 -2.30
CA GLY A 321 -11.06 -18.64 -0.98
C GLY A 321 -10.38 -17.28 -0.82
N HIS A 322 -9.55 -17.17 0.22
CA HIS A 322 -8.72 -16.00 0.55
C HIS A 322 -7.50 -15.88 -0.38
N THR A 323 -7.74 -15.74 -1.68
CA THR A 323 -6.70 -15.89 -2.71
C THR A 323 -6.75 -14.78 -3.74
N TRP A 324 -5.69 -14.65 -4.52
CA TRP A 324 -5.62 -13.68 -5.61
C TRP A 324 -6.10 -14.33 -6.91
N PRO A 325 -7.21 -13.89 -7.53
CA PRO A 325 -7.71 -14.49 -8.77
C PRO A 325 -6.66 -14.51 -9.87
N GLY A 326 -6.39 -15.68 -10.44
CA GLY A 326 -5.36 -15.90 -11.46
C GLY A 326 -3.95 -16.20 -10.93
N ALA A 327 -3.67 -15.98 -9.63
CA ALA A 327 -2.37 -16.28 -9.03
C ALA A 327 -2.17 -17.78 -8.78
N VAL A 328 -0.93 -18.17 -8.43
CA VAL A 328 -0.62 -19.53 -7.98
C VAL A 328 -1.53 -19.96 -6.82
N ALA A 329 -2.06 -21.18 -6.89
CA ALA A 329 -2.97 -21.69 -5.87
C ALA A 329 -2.24 -21.93 -4.54
N VAL A 330 -2.91 -21.61 -3.44
CA VAL A 330 -2.40 -21.83 -2.08
C VAL A 330 -3.48 -22.58 -1.31
N ASP A 331 -3.43 -23.92 -1.30
CA ASP A 331 -4.52 -24.79 -0.82
C ASP A 331 -5.07 -24.40 0.56
N ARG A 332 -4.19 -23.99 1.49
CA ARG A 332 -4.58 -23.57 2.85
C ARG A 332 -5.45 -22.30 2.90
N LEU A 333 -5.50 -21.53 1.82
CA LEU A 333 -6.30 -20.31 1.69
C LEU A 333 -7.61 -20.54 0.93
N GLY A 334 -7.88 -21.77 0.47
CA GLY A 334 -9.08 -22.12 -0.29
C GLY A 334 -8.87 -22.07 -1.80
N VAL A 335 -9.96 -22.14 -2.56
CA VAL A 335 -9.92 -22.26 -4.02
C VAL A 335 -9.46 -20.95 -4.66
N THR A 336 -8.46 -21.02 -5.53
CA THR A 336 -8.04 -19.91 -6.39
C THR A 336 -8.64 -20.08 -7.78
N THR A 337 -9.55 -19.18 -8.15
CA THR A 337 -10.09 -19.17 -9.52
C THR A 337 -9.00 -18.85 -10.54
N ARG A 338 -9.10 -19.45 -11.73
CA ARG A 338 -8.27 -19.16 -12.91
C ARG A 338 -9.10 -18.62 -14.09
N GLU A 339 -10.40 -18.41 -13.88
CA GLU A 339 -11.31 -17.89 -14.92
C GLU A 339 -11.03 -16.42 -15.25
N ILE A 340 -10.51 -15.67 -14.27
CA ILE A 340 -10.10 -14.27 -14.41
C ILE A 340 -8.69 -14.06 -13.85
N SER A 341 -8.05 -12.96 -14.28
CA SER A 341 -6.83 -12.44 -13.67
C SER A 341 -7.13 -11.10 -13.01
N ALA A 342 -7.12 -11.05 -11.67
CA ALA A 342 -7.32 -9.80 -10.94
C ALA A 342 -6.25 -8.77 -11.31
N THR A 343 -5.05 -9.22 -11.65
CA THR A 343 -3.92 -8.37 -12.05
C THR A 343 -4.17 -7.66 -13.38
N GLU A 344 -4.62 -8.40 -14.39
CA GLU A 344 -4.90 -7.84 -15.73
C GLU A 344 -6.12 -6.90 -15.67
N ILE A 345 -7.15 -7.30 -14.93
CA ILE A 345 -8.35 -6.47 -14.72
C ILE A 345 -8.01 -5.19 -13.95
N ALA A 346 -7.22 -5.29 -12.88
CA ALA A 346 -6.78 -4.13 -12.10
C ALA A 346 -5.99 -3.16 -12.98
N TRP A 347 -5.04 -3.64 -13.78
CA TRP A 347 -4.30 -2.77 -14.70
C TRP A 347 -5.21 -2.09 -15.71
N ALA A 348 -6.10 -2.81 -16.39
CA ALA A 348 -7.04 -2.23 -17.34
C ALA A 348 -7.93 -1.17 -16.69
N PHE A 349 -8.38 -1.42 -15.46
CA PHE A 349 -9.15 -0.45 -14.67
C PHE A 349 -8.32 0.79 -14.32
N PHE A 350 -7.08 0.62 -13.90
CA PHE A 350 -6.16 1.72 -13.59
C PHE A 350 -5.91 2.60 -14.81
N GLU A 351 -5.55 2.00 -15.94
CA GLU A 351 -5.28 2.72 -17.18
C GLU A 351 -6.49 3.54 -17.66
N ALA A 352 -7.71 3.03 -17.46
CA ALA A 352 -8.94 3.73 -17.79
C ALA A 352 -9.28 4.89 -16.84
N ASN A 353 -8.64 4.97 -15.68
CA ASN A 353 -8.98 5.90 -14.60
C ASN A 353 -7.76 6.70 -14.07
N PRO A 354 -7.05 7.47 -14.93
CA PRO A 354 -6.16 8.51 -14.42
C PRO A 354 -6.97 9.58 -13.68
N ARG A 355 -6.31 10.29 -12.77
CA ARG A 355 -6.90 11.46 -12.12
C ARG A 355 -7.17 12.55 -13.15
N LYS A 356 -8.29 13.27 -13.01
CA LYS A 356 -8.73 14.34 -13.90
C LYS A 356 -8.61 15.71 -13.26
#